data_AF-A0A5N5XG10-F1
#
_entry.id   AF-A0A5N5XG10-F1
#
_cell.length_a   1.000
_cell.length_b   1.000
_cell.length_c   1.000
_cell.angle_alpha   90.00
_cell.angle_beta   90.00
_cell.angle_gamma   90.00
#
_symmetry.space_group_name_H-M   'P 1'
#
loop_
_entity.id
_entity.type
_entity.pdbx_description
1 polymer ?
#
loop_
_entity_poly.entity_id
_entity_poly.type
_entity_poly.pdbx_seq_one_letter_code
_entity_poly.pdbx_strand_id
1 'polypeptide(L)'
;MAVNHLYQYSIFSALMQGLAGQEVPIKEALQHGDLGIGTVPNLNGEFTSGFSVAGFHVHFVSEDRTCGGHVLDFEADGVNLRAAVIQEYQVALPLSGEFHEAQIESAEEKSLHAAQGS
;
A
#
# COMPACT_ATOMS: atom_id res chain seq x y z
N MET A 1 -13.36 16.37 -17.35
CA MET A 1 -12.92 14.96 -17.38
C MET A 1 -12.99 14.44 -15.96
N ALA A 2 -13.30 13.16 -15.75
CA ALA A 2 -13.16 12.57 -14.41
C ALA A 2 -11.68 12.61 -14.02
N VAL A 3 -11.39 13.03 -12.79
CA VAL A 3 -10.04 13.07 -12.23
C VAL A 3 -9.74 11.71 -11.61
N ASN A 4 -8.51 11.21 -11.75
CA ASN A 4 -8.13 9.97 -11.07
C ASN A 4 -7.71 10.30 -9.63
N HIS A 5 -8.28 9.55 -8.69
CA HIS A 5 -8.10 9.74 -7.27
C HIS A 5 -7.38 8.53 -6.67
N LEU A 6 -6.34 8.78 -5.88
CA LEU A 6 -5.67 7.75 -5.08
C LEU A 6 -6.12 7.87 -3.63
N TYR A 7 -6.67 6.77 -3.11
CA TYR A 7 -7.04 6.64 -1.71
C TYR A 7 -6.00 5.82 -0.96
N GLN A 8 -5.51 6.37 0.15
CA GLN A 8 -4.57 5.72 1.06
C GLN A 8 -5.17 5.66 2.46
N TYR A 9 -5.17 4.47 3.05
CA TYR A 9 -5.49 4.30 4.46
C TYR A 9 -4.23 4.08 5.29
N SER A 10 -4.09 4.88 6.36
CA SER A 10 -2.90 4.96 7.20
C SER A 10 -1.65 5.43 6.42
N ILE A 11 -0.49 5.39 7.08
CA ILE A 11 0.80 5.79 6.50
C ILE A 11 1.85 4.72 6.78
N PHE A 12 2.81 4.57 5.88
CA PHE A 12 3.83 3.52 5.96
C PHE A 12 4.69 3.59 7.24
N SER A 13 5.01 4.80 7.72
CA SER A 13 5.76 4.98 8.97
C SER A 13 5.03 4.41 10.18
N ALA A 14 3.71 4.54 10.23
CA ALA A 14 2.89 3.94 11.28
C ALA A 14 2.91 2.41 11.19
N LEU A 15 2.84 1.87 9.96
CA LEU A 15 2.99 0.43 9.73
C LEU A 15 4.35 -0.10 10.22
N MET A 16 5.45 0.61 9.92
CA MET A 16 6.79 0.25 10.38
C MET A 16 6.96 0.31 11.90
N GLN A 17 6.17 1.15 12.57
CA GLN A 17 6.14 1.24 14.03
C GLN A 17 5.16 0.24 14.66
N GLY A 18 4.57 -0.66 13.87
CA GLY A 18 3.64 -1.68 14.36
C GLY A 18 2.22 -1.16 14.63
N LEU A 19 1.89 0.07 14.22
CA LEU A 19 0.58 0.69 14.42
C LEU A 19 -0.44 0.24 13.35
N ALA A 20 -0.48 -1.06 13.08
CA ALA A 20 -1.34 -1.70 12.08
C ALA A 20 -2.63 -2.30 12.69
N GLY A 21 -2.97 -1.92 13.93
CA GLY A 21 -4.00 -2.59 14.72
C GLY A 21 -5.45 -2.35 14.29
N GLN A 22 -5.73 -1.36 13.43
CA GLN A 22 -7.08 -1.11 12.91
C GLN A 22 -7.21 -1.44 11.43
N GLU A 23 -8.27 -2.18 11.13
CA GLU A 23 -8.64 -2.67 9.82
C GLU A 23 -9.57 -1.68 9.12
N VAL A 24 -9.40 -1.53 7.81
CA VAL A 24 -10.53 -1.13 6.94
C VAL A 24 -11.08 -2.43 6.35
N PRO A 25 -12.37 -2.75 6.57
CA PRO A 25 -12.98 -3.90 5.92
C PRO A 25 -12.80 -3.80 4.41
N ILE A 26 -12.47 -4.91 3.73
CA ILE A 26 -12.30 -4.93 2.26
C ILE A 26 -13.51 -4.32 1.55
N LYS A 27 -14.72 -4.55 2.07
CA LYS A 27 -15.96 -3.97 1.54
C LYS A 27 -15.97 -2.43 1.57
N GLU A 28 -15.33 -1.82 2.55
CA GLU A 28 -15.17 -0.36 2.65
C GLU A 28 -14.04 0.12 1.74
N ALA A 29 -12.89 -0.57 1.72
CA ALA A 29 -11.80 -0.25 0.80
C ALA A 29 -12.24 -0.25 -0.68
N LEU A 30 -13.09 -1.21 -1.08
CA LEU A 30 -13.67 -1.31 -2.42
C LEU A 30 -14.62 -0.16 -2.78
N GLN A 31 -15.03 0.69 -1.83
CA GLN A 31 -15.80 1.91 -2.13
C GLN A 31 -14.93 3.02 -2.72
N HIS A 32 -13.60 2.90 -2.60
CA HIS A 32 -12.64 3.92 -3.03
C HIS A 32 -11.95 3.61 -4.35
N GLY A 33 -12.13 2.41 -4.92
CA GLY A 33 -11.53 2.01 -6.18
C GLY A 33 -11.69 0.52 -6.49
N ASP A 34 -11.23 0.13 -7.68
CA ASP A 34 -11.28 -1.23 -8.22
C ASP A 34 -9.88 -1.86 -8.42
N LEU A 35 -8.81 -1.10 -8.14
CA LEU A 35 -7.42 -1.54 -8.16
C LEU A 35 -6.68 -0.96 -6.96
N GLY A 36 -5.96 -1.80 -6.20
CA GLY A 36 -5.19 -1.34 -5.05
C GLY A 36 -4.28 -2.41 -4.43
N ILE A 37 -3.40 -1.95 -3.53
CA ILE A 37 -2.49 -2.74 -2.70
C ILE A 37 -2.52 -2.18 -1.26
N GLY A 38 -2.37 -3.00 -0.22
CA GLY A 38 -2.49 -2.61 1.22
C GLY A 38 -2.62 -3.73 2.28
N THR A 39 -1.73 -3.87 3.28
CA THR A 39 -1.58 -5.09 4.15
C THR A 39 -2.83 -5.53 4.92
N VAL A 40 -2.81 -6.76 5.44
CA VAL A 40 -3.77 -7.23 6.45
C VAL A 40 -3.13 -7.21 7.86
N PRO A 41 -3.93 -7.23 8.93
CA PRO A 41 -3.43 -7.18 10.30
C PRO A 41 -2.36 -8.23 10.60
N ASN A 42 -1.43 -7.85 11.47
CA ASN A 42 -0.27 -8.67 11.85
C ASN A 42 0.67 -9.01 10.69
N LEU A 43 0.58 -8.30 9.56
CA LEU A 43 1.35 -8.60 8.35
C LEU A 43 1.11 -10.04 7.85
N ASN A 44 -0.05 -10.63 8.18
CA ASN A 44 -0.37 -12.03 7.88
C ASN A 44 -0.92 -12.20 6.46
N GLY A 45 -0.17 -11.69 5.49
CA GLY A 45 -0.55 -11.62 4.08
C GLY A 45 0.17 -10.47 3.38
N GLU A 46 0.30 -10.61 2.07
CA GLU A 46 0.97 -9.62 1.24
C GLU A 46 -0.01 -8.61 0.72
N PHE A 47 0.16 -7.41 1.21
CA PHE A 47 -0.36 -6.21 0.62
C PHE A 47 0.38 -5.06 1.34
N THR A 48 0.58 -3.89 0.74
CA THR A 48 1.34 -2.79 1.36
C THR A 48 0.67 -1.47 0.99
N SER A 49 0.33 -0.65 1.99
CA SER A 49 -0.43 0.57 1.72
C SER A 49 0.54 1.71 1.46
N GLY A 50 0.55 2.20 0.23
CA GLY A 50 0.85 3.59 -0.04
C GLY A 50 2.24 3.94 -0.53
N PHE A 51 2.21 4.98 -1.34
CA PHE A 51 3.29 5.71 -2.00
C PHE A 51 4.19 6.47 -1.00
N SER A 52 4.72 5.79 0.01
CA SER A 52 5.71 6.37 0.94
C SER A 52 7.16 6.14 0.52
N VAL A 53 7.38 5.40 -0.57
CA VAL A 53 8.71 5.20 -1.16
C VAL A 53 8.68 5.77 -2.56
N ALA A 54 9.67 6.59 -2.87
CA ALA A 54 9.84 7.10 -4.23
C ALA A 54 10.18 5.93 -5.15
N GLY A 55 9.37 5.71 -6.19
CA GLY A 55 9.58 4.62 -7.15
C GLY A 55 8.31 3.82 -7.41
N PHE A 56 8.50 2.59 -7.88
CA PHE A 56 7.42 1.65 -8.14
C PHE A 56 7.17 0.76 -6.92
N HIS A 57 5.90 0.58 -6.60
CA HIS A 57 5.46 -0.37 -5.58
C HIS A 57 4.51 -1.36 -6.25
N VAL A 58 4.98 -2.58 -6.48
CA VAL A 58 4.28 -3.54 -7.36
C VAL A 58 3.96 -4.81 -6.60
N HIS A 59 2.74 -5.30 -6.81
CA HIS A 59 2.28 -6.60 -6.31
C HIS A 59 1.98 -7.51 -7.51
N PHE A 60 2.20 -8.80 -7.31
CA PHE A 60 1.91 -9.83 -8.30
C PHE A 60 0.79 -10.75 -7.81
N VAL A 61 -0.04 -11.20 -8.74
CA VAL A 61 -0.98 -12.29 -8.54
C VAL A 61 -1.04 -13.11 -9.82
N SER A 62 -0.94 -14.43 -9.71
CA SER A 62 -1.06 -15.34 -10.85
C SER A 62 -2.48 -15.39 -11.39
N GLU A 63 -2.62 -15.80 -12.64
CA GLU A 63 -3.92 -15.92 -13.32
C GLU A 63 -4.88 -16.88 -12.59
N ASP A 64 -4.34 -17.98 -12.06
CA ASP A 64 -5.10 -18.96 -11.27
C ASP A 64 -5.31 -18.53 -9.80
N ARG A 65 -4.75 -17.39 -9.39
CA ARG A 65 -4.83 -16.80 -8.06
C ARG A 65 -4.28 -17.68 -6.93
N THR A 66 -3.37 -18.59 -7.24
CA THR A 66 -2.75 -19.48 -6.25
C THR A 66 -1.39 -18.98 -5.74
N CYS A 67 -0.74 -18.08 -6.48
CA CYS A 67 0.50 -17.45 -6.07
C CYS A 67 0.49 -15.94 -6.32
N GLY A 68 1.30 -15.22 -5.54
CA GLY A 68 1.33 -13.77 -5.56
C GLY A 68 2.24 -13.22 -4.46
N GLY A 69 2.27 -11.90 -4.34
CA GLY A 69 2.94 -11.21 -3.24
C GLY A 69 3.59 -9.90 -3.65
N HIS A 70 4.32 -9.31 -2.71
CA HIS A 70 5.15 -8.14 -2.93
C HIS A 70 6.33 -8.47 -3.88
N VAL A 71 6.50 -7.66 -4.93
CA VAL A 71 7.53 -7.90 -5.95
C VAL A 71 8.82 -7.20 -5.54
N LEU A 72 9.90 -7.97 -5.40
CA LEU A 72 11.24 -7.44 -5.12
C LEU A 72 12.05 -7.21 -6.41
N ASP A 73 11.86 -8.06 -7.40
CA ASP A 73 12.50 -7.98 -8.71
C ASP A 73 11.65 -8.75 -9.73
N PHE A 74 11.65 -8.33 -10.99
CA PHE A 74 11.03 -9.05 -12.08
C PHE A 74 11.63 -8.68 -13.45
N GLU A 75 11.66 -9.67 -14.34
CA GLU A 75 11.90 -9.46 -15.76
C GLU A 75 10.65 -9.94 -16.53
N ALA A 76 10.21 -9.16 -17.51
CA ALA A 76 9.04 -9.50 -18.30
C ALA A 76 9.22 -9.10 -19.77
N ASP A 77 8.71 -9.95 -20.66
CA ASP A 77 8.67 -9.72 -22.12
C ASP A 77 7.24 -9.84 -22.64
N GLY A 78 6.89 -9.07 -23.68
CA GLY A 78 5.57 -9.12 -24.30
C GLY A 78 4.40 -8.66 -23.41
N VAL A 79 4.63 -7.71 -22.50
CA VAL A 79 3.61 -7.26 -21.53
C VAL A 79 2.71 -6.14 -22.07
N ASN A 80 1.48 -6.10 -21.57
CA ASN A 80 0.58 -4.97 -21.75
C ASN A 80 0.61 -4.07 -20.51
N LEU A 81 1.05 -2.82 -20.67
CA LEU A 81 1.09 -1.83 -19.60
C LEU A 81 -0.12 -0.91 -19.65
N ARG A 82 -0.71 -0.65 -18.48
CA ARG A 82 -1.77 0.34 -18.27
C ARG A 82 -1.40 1.20 -17.08
N ALA A 83 -1.59 2.51 -17.21
CA ALA A 83 -1.30 3.48 -16.16
C ALA A 83 -2.42 4.53 -16.10
N ALA A 84 -2.66 5.06 -14.90
CA ALA A 84 -3.57 6.16 -14.66
C ALA A 84 -2.79 7.33 -14.02
N VAL A 85 -2.92 8.53 -14.58
CA VAL A 85 -2.31 9.73 -13.99
C VAL A 85 -3.18 10.21 -12.84
N ILE A 86 -2.68 10.09 -11.62
CA ILE A 86 -3.36 10.53 -10.40
C ILE A 86 -3.27 12.05 -10.26
N GLN A 87 -4.38 12.68 -9.90
CA GLN A 87 -4.48 14.14 -9.74
C GLN A 87 -4.87 14.53 -8.32
N GLU A 88 -5.55 13.64 -7.60
CA GLU A 88 -5.97 13.85 -6.23
C GLU A 88 -5.48 12.70 -5.35
N TYR A 89 -5.00 13.05 -4.17
CA TYR A 89 -4.49 12.11 -3.19
C TYR A 89 -5.19 12.35 -1.85
N GLN A 90 -5.95 11.36 -1.40
CA GLN A 90 -6.62 11.38 -0.10
C GLN A 90 -5.97 10.39 0.84
N VAL A 91 -5.60 10.88 2.01
CA VAL A 91 -5.10 10.06 3.12
C VAL A 91 -6.17 10.02 4.21
N ALA A 92 -6.66 8.83 4.51
CA ALA A 92 -7.50 8.55 5.66
C ALA A 92 -6.62 7.98 6.78
N LEU A 93 -6.61 8.63 7.94
CA LEU A 93 -5.83 8.18 9.09
C LEU A 93 -6.71 7.32 10.01
N PRO A 94 -6.15 6.26 10.63
CA PRO A 94 -6.86 5.49 11.64
C PRO A 94 -7.34 6.38 12.79
N LEU A 95 -8.54 6.10 13.30
CA LEU A 95 -9.14 6.84 14.42
C LEU A 95 -8.86 6.15 15.78
N SER A 96 -7.96 5.17 15.82
CA SER A 96 -7.62 4.45 17.05
C SER A 96 -6.93 5.36 18.07
N GLY A 97 -7.15 5.07 19.36
CA GLY A 97 -6.41 5.74 20.43
C GLY A 97 -4.89 5.55 20.29
N GLU A 98 -4.47 4.33 19.96
CA GLU A 98 -3.05 4.00 19.73
C GLU A 98 -2.42 4.83 18.61
N PHE A 99 -3.12 5.02 17.48
CA PHE A 99 -2.62 5.83 16.37
C PHE A 99 -2.58 7.32 16.73
N HIS A 100 -3.59 7.82 17.45
CA HIS A 100 -3.66 9.23 17.87
C HIS A 100 -2.60 9.61 18.92
N GLU A 101 -2.26 8.68 19.83
CA GLU A 101 -1.32 8.94 20.92
C GLU A 101 0.15 8.69 20.51
N ALA A 102 0.38 7.97 19.41
CA ALA A 102 1.71 7.65 18.94
C ALA A 102 2.46 8.86 18.37
N GLN A 103 3.74 8.98 18.73
CA GLN A 103 4.67 9.84 18.01
C GLN A 103 5.19 9.10 16.78
N ILE A 104 4.62 9.40 15.62
CA ILE A 104 5.02 8.75 14.37
C ILE A 104 6.24 9.45 13.79
N GLU A 105 7.40 8.84 13.95
CA GLU A 105 8.65 9.30 13.32
C GLU A 105 8.67 9.03 11.80
N SER A 106 9.41 9.86 11.06
CA SER A 106 9.68 9.61 9.64
C SER A 106 10.53 8.35 9.48
N ALA A 107 10.10 7.44 8.60
CA ALA A 107 10.94 6.31 8.25
C ALA A 107 12.16 6.79 7.47
N GLU A 108 13.36 6.32 7.84
CA GLU A 108 14.57 6.57 7.07
C GLU A 108 14.46 5.91 5.69
N GLU A 109 14.93 6.59 4.64
CA GLU A 109 14.88 6.11 3.24
C GLU A 109 15.55 4.74 3.06
N LYS A 110 16.59 4.45 3.84
CA LYS A 110 17.26 3.15 3.86
C LYS A 110 16.35 2.04 4.42
N SER A 111 15.58 2.34 5.46
CA SER A 111 14.64 1.40 6.08
C SER A 111 13.43 1.15 5.18
N LEU A 112 13.03 2.19 4.43
CA LEU A 112 12.01 2.13 3.39
C LEU A 112 12.41 1.17 2.25
N HIS A 113 13.62 1.32 1.68
CA HIS A 113 14.13 0.42 0.64
C HIS A 113 14.33 -1.01 1.16
N ALA A 114 14.83 -1.18 2.39
CA ALA A 114 15.01 -2.50 2.97
C ALA A 114 13.69 -3.28 3.11
N ALA A 115 12.57 -2.59 3.37
CA ALA A 115 11.26 -3.20 3.49
C ALA A 115 10.54 -3.44 2.15
N GLN A 116 10.86 -2.67 1.09
CA GLN A 116 10.17 -2.74 -0.20
C GLN A 116 10.97 -3.43 -1.33
N GLY A 117 12.20 -3.86 -1.06
CA GLY A 117 13.08 -4.36 -2.13
C GLY A 117 13.78 -3.22 -2.87
N SER A 118 14.90 -3.55 -3.49
CA SER A 118 15.89 -2.61 -4.02
C SER A 118 16.04 -2.71 -5.53
#